data_AF-A0A3D3A811-F1
#
_entry.id   AF-A0A3D3A811-F1
#
_cell.length_a   1.000
_cell.length_b   1.000
_cell.length_c   1.000
_cell.angle_alpha   90.00
_cell.angle_beta   90.00
_cell.angle_gamma   90.00
#
_symmetry.space_group_name_H-M   'P 1'
#
loop_
_entity.id
_entity.type
_entity.pdbx_description
1 polymer ?
#
loop_
_entity_poly.entity_id
_entity_poly.type
_entity_poly.pdbx_seq_one_letter_code
_entity_poly.pdbx_strand_id
1 'polypeptide(L)' 'MQFEDLKLKRQFLNAVADLGYANPTPIQIQAIPRVLAGQDVIGV' A
#
# COMPACT_ATOMS: atom_id res chain seq x y z
N MET A 1 2.72 -10.57 4.09
CA MET A 1 2.68 -9.74 2.86
C MET A 1 3.25 -8.40 3.28
N GLN A 2 4.25 -7.90 2.57
CA GLN A 2 4.97 -6.66 2.89
C GLN A 2 4.46 -5.52 1.99
N PHE A 3 4.75 -4.27 2.34
CA PHE A 3 4.46 -3.13 1.46
C PHE A 3 5.18 -3.22 0.10
N GLU A 4 6.32 -3.89 0.06
CA GLU A 4 7.13 -4.14 -1.16
C GLU A 4 6.35 -4.97 -2.20
N ASP A 5 5.42 -5.82 -1.76
CA ASP A 5 4.57 -6.64 -2.63
C ASP A 5 3.51 -5.80 -3.37
N LEU A 6 3.23 -4.57 -2.91
CA LEU A 6 2.15 -3.71 -3.42
C LEU A 6 2.57 -2.81 -4.60
N LYS A 7 3.79 -3.00 -5.14
CA LYS A 7 4.33 -2.25 -6.30
C LYS A 7 4.33 -0.72 -6.10
N LEU A 8 4.51 -0.28 -4.86
CA LEU A 8 4.66 1.14 -4.53
C LEU A 8 6.00 1.69 -5.03
N LYS A 9 6.04 2.99 -5.36
CA LYS A 9 7.30 3.68 -5.64
C LYS A 9 8.18 3.67 -4.40
N ARG A 10 9.51 3.60 -4.59
CA ARG A 10 10.51 3.56 -3.49
C ARG A 10 10.32 4.65 -2.44
N GLN A 11 9.95 5.88 -2.85
CA GLN A 11 9.70 6.97 -1.91
C GLN A 11 8.62 6.64 -0.86
N PHE A 12 7.59 5.89 -1.25
CA PHE A 12 6.52 5.50 -0.34
C PHE A 12 6.92 4.31 0.53
N LEU A 13 7.70 3.37 -0.02
CA LEU A 13 8.27 2.25 0.75
C LEU A 13 9.18 2.76 1.87
N ASN A 14 10.03 3.75 1.57
CA ASN A 14 10.89 4.38 2.58
C ASN A 14 10.05 5.08 3.65
N ALA A 15 9.04 5.86 3.25
CA ALA A 15 8.18 6.57 4.19
C ALA A 15 7.43 5.62 5.16
N VAL A 16 6.90 4.50 4.67
CA VAL A 16 6.22 3.53 5.55
C VAL A 16 7.21 2.81 6.47
N ALA A 17 8.43 2.52 5.98
CA ALA A 17 9.48 1.92 6.80
C ALA A 17 9.97 2.88 7.90
N ASP A 18 10.17 4.17 7.59
CA ASP A 18 10.57 5.21 8.56
C ASP A 18 9.52 5.39 9.66
N LEU A 19 8.24 5.18 9.33
CA LEU A 19 7.13 5.20 10.29
C LEU A 19 6.99 3.89 11.08
N GLY A 20 7.80 2.87 10.78
CA GLY A 20 7.74 1.56 11.43
C GLY A 20 6.58 0.67 10.96
N TYR A 21 5.94 0.99 9.84
CA TYR A 21 4.88 0.16 9.27
C TYR A 21 5.48 -1.00 8.47
N ALA A 22 5.56 -2.16 9.10
CA ALA A 22 6.03 -3.39 8.44
C ALA A 22 4.94 -4.03 7.57
N ASN A 23 3.76 -4.26 8.14
CA ASN A 23 2.71 -5.03 7.46
C ASN A 23 1.53 -4.14 7.04
N PRO A 24 1.12 -4.15 5.76
CA PRO A 24 -0.09 -3.48 5.33
C PRO A 24 -1.33 -4.16 5.94
N THR A 25 -2.37 -3.37 6.18
CA THR A 25 -3.65 -3.88 6.69
C THR A 25 -4.42 -4.62 5.60
N PRO A 26 -5.40 -5.48 5.95
CA PRO A 26 -6.20 -6.21 4.96
C PRO A 26 -6.89 -5.30 3.93
N ILE A 27 -7.35 -4.11 4.34
CA ILE A 27 -7.96 -3.15 3.41
C ILE A 27 -6.91 -2.52 2.49
N GLN A 28 -5.70 -2.23 2.99
CA GLN A 28 -4.61 -1.68 2.17
C GLN A 28 -4.14 -2.66 1.10
N ILE A 29 -4.03 -3.95 1.44
CA ILE A 29 -3.68 -5.01 0.48
C ILE A 29 -4.68 -5.05 -0.69
N GLN A 30 -5.96 -4.85 -0.41
CA GLN A 30 -7.03 -4.90 -1.42
C GLN A 30 -7.19 -3.58 -2.20
N ALA A 31 -7.02 -2.44 -1.53
CA ALA A 31 -7.29 -1.13 -2.09
C ALA A 31 -6.09 -0.56 -2.89
N ILE A 32 -4.87 -0.67 -2.37
CA ILE A 32 -3.68 -0.03 -2.97
C ILE A 32 -3.48 -0.45 -4.44
N PRO A 33 -3.53 -1.74 -4.81
CA PRO A 33 -3.37 -2.14 -6.21
C PRO A 33 -4.43 -1.57 -7.14
N ARG A 34 -5.68 -1.42 -6.66
CA ARG A 34 -6.80 -0.86 -7.44
C ARG A 34 -6.63 0.64 -7.65
N VAL A 35 -6.27 1.38 -6.60
CA VAL A 35 -5.97 2.81 -6.68
C VAL A 35 -4.80 3.06 -7.62
N LEU A 36 -3.73 2.25 -7.55
CA LEU A 36 -2.59 2.35 -8.46
C LEU A 36 -2.95 2.04 -9.92
N ALA A 37 -3.96 1.20 -10.15
CA ALA A 37 -4.52 0.93 -11.47
C ALA A 37 -5.47 2.02 -11.99
N GLY A 38 -5.66 3.12 -11.23
CA GLY A 38 -6.55 4.22 -11.58
C GLY A 38 -8.03 3.89 -11.43
N GLN A 39 -8.36 2.86 -10.64
CA GLN A 39 -9.75 2.49 -10.36
C GLN A 39 -10.28 3.27 -9.16
N ASP A 40 -11.57 3.61 -9.21
CA ASP A 40 -12.27 4.15 -8.06
C ASP A 40 -12.41 3.10 -6.95
N VAL A 41 -12.22 3.52 -5.71
CA VAL A 41 -12.27 2.66 -4.52
C VAL A 41 -13.03 3.36 -3.40
N ILE A 42 -13.92 2.62 -2.73
CA ILE A 42 -14.53 3.04 -1.45
C ILE A 42 -14.01 2.09 -0.38
N GLY A 43 -13.35 2.64 0.64
CA GLY A 43 -12.96 1.91 1.85
C GLY A 43 -14.01 2.09 2.92
N VAL A 44 -14.39 1.00 3.59
CA VAL A 44 -15.32 0.97 4.73
C VAL A 44 -14.69 0.26 5.92
#